data_AF-A0A839JQS7-F1
#
_entry.id   AF-A0A839JQS7-F1
#
_cell.length_a   1.000
_cell.length_b   1.000
_cell.length_c   1.000
_cell.angle_alpha   90.00
_cell.angle_beta   90.00
_cell.angle_gamma   90.00
#
_symmetry.space_group_name_H-M   'P 1'
#
loop_
_entity.id
_entity.type
_entity.pdbx_description
1 polymer ?
#
loop_
_entity_poly.entity_id
_entity_poly.type
_entity_poly.pdbx_seq_one_letter_code
_entity_poly.pdbx_strand_id
1 'polypeptide(L)'
;MPARGSRTKLIRKKQSKPEVCISKKRIVVRFVILFFVVVAAGLLTFIHLQFNQQPMRQPTPLSDEKYYFTDSRYSEIRSKFVIRQTSREKVSIEYPITKNNKINKTIAQVITRADRDFRYTATNVLTFNQPMTETISYQITHNNSAALSIIVNIKQDIHGAHPVSLTHFWTFDKKSGEVISLNNLTEQSEKATREIVAAARNNINETIKQRQQAELDLNETITQET
;
A
#
# COMPACT_ATOMS: atom_id res chain seq x y z
N MET A 1 -89.75 67.71 11.85
CA MET A 1 -88.68 68.46 12.56
C MET A 1 -88.67 67.99 14.00
N PRO A 2 -87.52 67.89 14.71
CA PRO A 2 -86.14 67.80 14.20
C PRO A 2 -85.96 66.46 13.40
N ALA A 3 -84.89 65.65 13.36
CA ALA A 3 -83.55 65.64 13.95
C ALA A 3 -82.55 64.86 13.05
N ARG A 4 -81.26 64.87 13.42
CA ARG A 4 -80.18 64.03 12.88
C ARG A 4 -79.21 63.71 14.04
N GLY A 5 -78.85 62.44 14.25
CA GLY A 5 -77.98 62.04 15.36
C GLY A 5 -77.16 60.79 15.06
N SER A 6 -75.90 60.97 14.66
CA SER A 6 -74.98 59.86 14.37
C SER A 6 -74.36 59.29 15.65
N ARG A 7 -74.19 57.96 15.72
CA ARG A 7 -73.20 57.32 16.61
C ARG A 7 -72.72 55.98 16.08
N THR A 8 -71.44 55.95 15.72
CA THR A 8 -70.71 54.81 15.15
C THR A 8 -70.66 53.63 16.13
N LYS A 9 -71.10 52.43 15.72
CA LYS A 9 -70.86 51.21 16.49
C LYS A 9 -69.45 50.67 16.23
N LEU A 10 -68.64 50.58 17.29
CA LEU A 10 -67.31 49.97 17.26
C LEU A 10 -67.40 48.47 16.94
N ILE A 11 -66.98 48.07 15.74
CA ILE A 11 -66.85 46.65 15.39
C ILE A 11 -65.55 46.11 15.99
N ARG A 12 -65.68 45.33 17.07
CA ARG A 12 -64.57 44.65 17.75
C ARG A 12 -63.96 43.58 16.84
N LYS A 13 -62.99 43.96 16.01
CA LYS A 13 -62.27 43.08 15.08
C LYS A 13 -61.52 41.99 15.87
N LYS A 14 -62.06 40.76 15.91
CA LYS A 14 -61.33 39.58 16.41
C LYS A 14 -60.05 39.41 15.58
N GLN A 15 -58.89 39.50 16.21
CA GLN A 15 -57.66 38.96 15.62
C GLN A 15 -57.71 37.43 15.72
N SER A 16 -57.95 36.76 14.61
CA SER A 16 -57.66 35.33 14.48
C SER A 16 -56.14 35.15 14.33
N LYS A 17 -55.56 34.36 15.24
CA LYS A 17 -54.16 33.91 15.16
C LYS A 17 -53.97 33.17 13.83
N PRO A 18 -52.93 33.46 13.02
CA PRO A 18 -52.74 32.79 11.74
C PRO A 18 -52.27 31.35 11.97
N GLU A 19 -53.18 30.38 11.81
CA GLU A 19 -52.78 28.97 11.71
C GLU A 19 -52.00 28.76 10.41
N VAL A 20 -50.76 28.29 10.53
CA VAL A 20 -49.92 27.98 9.38
C VAL A 20 -50.37 26.63 8.81
N CYS A 21 -51.41 26.66 7.98
CA CYS A 21 -51.90 25.51 7.22
C CYS A 21 -50.86 25.07 6.16
N ILE A 22 -49.80 24.37 6.60
CA ILE A 22 -48.83 23.73 5.72
C ILE A 22 -49.57 22.64 4.94
N SER A 23 -49.88 22.90 3.67
CA SER A 23 -50.65 21.94 2.87
C SER A 23 -49.88 20.62 2.72
N LYS A 24 -50.57 19.48 2.91
CA LYS A 24 -49.99 18.14 2.83
C LYS A 24 -49.20 17.92 1.52
N LYS A 25 -49.63 18.54 0.42
CA LYS A 25 -48.93 18.54 -0.88
C LYS A 25 -47.51 19.14 -0.80
N ARG A 26 -47.29 20.25 -0.09
CA ARG A 26 -45.94 20.84 0.09
C ARG A 26 -45.02 19.94 0.94
N ILE A 27 -45.58 19.22 1.91
CA ILE A 27 -44.84 18.27 2.75
C ILE A 27 -44.38 17.08 1.90
N VAL A 28 -45.30 16.47 1.13
CA VAL A 28 -44.98 15.35 0.22
C VAL A 28 -43.91 15.74 -0.80
N VAL A 29 -44.02 16.91 -1.45
CA VAL A 29 -43.01 17.39 -2.41
C VAL A 29 -41.62 17.53 -1.76
N ARG A 30 -41.53 18.02 -0.52
CA ARG A 30 -40.26 18.09 0.21
C ARG A 30 -39.67 16.72 0.53
N PHE A 31 -40.50 15.74 0.90
CA PHE A 31 -40.03 14.36 1.11
C PHE A 31 -39.57 13.69 -0.18
N VAL A 32 -40.24 13.92 -1.31
CA VAL A 32 -39.80 13.42 -2.62
C VAL A 32 -38.45 14.01 -3.02
N ILE A 33 -38.26 15.32 -2.87
CA ILE A 33 -36.98 15.98 -3.16
C ILE A 33 -35.86 15.43 -2.24
N LEU A 34 -36.12 15.29 -0.94
CA LEU A 34 -35.17 14.74 0.02
C LEU A 34 -34.78 13.29 -0.32
N PHE A 35 -35.74 12.46 -0.74
CA PHE A 35 -35.49 11.09 -1.19
C PHE A 35 -34.55 11.05 -2.39
N PHE A 36 -34.79 11.88 -3.42
CA PHE A 36 -33.88 11.97 -4.58
C PHE A 36 -32.47 12.44 -4.21
N VAL A 37 -32.32 13.37 -3.25
CA VAL A 37 -31.01 13.81 -2.74
C VAL A 37 -30.27 12.67 -2.04
N VAL A 38 -30.95 11.89 -1.19
CA VAL A 38 -30.35 10.73 -0.50
C VAL A 38 -29.95 9.64 -1.50
N VAL A 39 -30.79 9.35 -2.50
CA VAL A 39 -30.49 8.39 -3.57
C VAL A 39 -29.29 8.85 -4.41
N ALA A 40 -29.22 10.13 -4.77
CA ALA A 40 -28.09 10.69 -5.52
C ALA A 40 -26.78 10.64 -4.72
N ALA A 41 -26.81 10.93 -3.41
CA ALA A 41 -25.64 10.83 -2.53
C ALA A 41 -25.19 9.37 -2.32
N GLY A 42 -26.13 8.42 -2.24
CA GLY A 42 -25.85 6.98 -2.21
C GLY A 42 -25.20 6.49 -3.51
N LEU A 43 -25.70 6.94 -4.66
CA LEU A 43 -25.09 6.68 -5.97
C LEU A 43 -23.69 7.29 -6.09
N LEU A 44 -23.48 8.55 -5.65
CA LEU A 44 -22.17 9.18 -5.69
C LEU A 44 -21.15 8.45 -4.81
N THR A 45 -21.52 8.07 -3.60
CA THR A 45 -20.63 7.32 -2.68
C THR A 45 -20.38 5.90 -3.16
N PHE A 46 -21.37 5.22 -3.76
CA PHE A 46 -21.17 3.93 -4.43
C PHE A 46 -20.22 4.04 -5.63
N ILE A 47 -20.38 5.05 -6.49
CA ILE A 47 -19.47 5.30 -7.63
C ILE A 47 -18.06 5.62 -7.13
N HIS A 48 -17.90 6.45 -6.08
CA HIS A 48 -16.59 6.73 -5.48
C HIS A 48 -15.95 5.47 -4.89
N LEU A 49 -16.74 4.61 -4.25
CA LEU A 49 -16.27 3.33 -3.72
C LEU A 49 -15.84 2.39 -4.85
N GLN A 50 -16.62 2.27 -5.94
CA GLN A 50 -16.27 1.48 -7.12
C GLN A 50 -15.04 2.01 -7.87
N PHE A 51 -14.83 3.33 -7.91
CA PHE A 51 -13.62 3.92 -8.50
C PHE A 51 -12.37 3.72 -7.62
N ASN A 52 -12.48 3.84 -6.29
CA ASN A 52 -11.39 3.46 -5.39
C ASN A 52 -11.15 1.94 -5.35
N GLN A 53 -12.20 1.15 -5.59
CA GLN A 53 -12.15 -0.30 -5.81
C GLN A 53 -11.95 -0.63 -7.30
N GLN A 54 -11.28 0.22 -8.09
CA GLN A 54 -10.87 -0.14 -9.46
C GLN A 54 -10.22 -1.53 -9.41
N PRO A 55 -10.86 -2.58 -9.95
CA PRO A 55 -10.24 -3.90 -9.98
C PRO A 55 -9.01 -3.73 -10.86
N MET A 56 -7.82 -4.00 -10.30
CA MET A 56 -6.58 -3.89 -11.07
C MET A 56 -6.80 -4.59 -12.40
N ARG A 57 -6.76 -3.83 -13.50
CA ARG A 57 -6.86 -4.38 -14.85
C ARG A 57 -5.62 -5.23 -15.06
N GLN A 58 -5.68 -6.48 -14.62
CA GLN A 58 -4.67 -7.49 -14.89
C GLN A 58 -4.52 -7.51 -16.42
N PRO A 59 -3.34 -7.13 -16.96
CA PRO A 59 -3.09 -7.36 -18.37
C PRO A 59 -3.25 -8.86 -18.59
N THR A 60 -4.16 -9.24 -19.48
CA THR A 60 -4.56 -10.64 -19.73
C THR A 60 -3.31 -11.51 -19.73
N PRO A 61 -3.21 -12.51 -18.82
CA PRO A 61 -1.94 -13.13 -18.54
C PRO A 61 -1.41 -13.86 -19.76
N LEU A 62 -0.40 -13.27 -20.41
CA LEU A 62 0.61 -14.03 -21.14
C LEU A 62 1.16 -15.06 -20.16
N SER A 63 0.92 -16.33 -20.44
CA SER A 63 0.99 -17.45 -19.50
C SER A 63 2.18 -17.35 -18.53
N ASP A 64 1.93 -16.90 -17.29
CA ASP A 64 2.92 -16.93 -16.22
C ASP A 64 3.36 -18.38 -15.99
N GLU A 65 4.55 -18.77 -16.45
CA GLU A 65 5.05 -20.11 -16.21
C GLU A 65 5.42 -20.27 -14.72
N LYS A 66 4.68 -21.14 -14.04
CA LYS A 66 4.67 -21.28 -12.57
C LYS A 66 5.14 -22.66 -12.13
N TYR A 67 6.45 -22.77 -11.91
CA TYR A 67 7.09 -23.99 -11.43
C TYR A 67 7.25 -23.97 -9.90
N TYR A 68 7.07 -25.12 -9.24
CA TYR A 68 7.23 -25.27 -7.78
C TYR A 68 8.20 -26.40 -7.47
N PHE A 69 9.39 -26.08 -6.98
CA PHE A 69 10.40 -27.06 -6.59
C PHE A 69 10.62 -27.04 -5.07
N THR A 70 10.97 -28.17 -4.48
CA THR A 70 11.61 -28.18 -3.16
C THR A 70 13.05 -27.74 -3.36
N ASP A 71 13.48 -26.70 -2.65
CA ASP A 71 14.83 -26.19 -2.84
C ASP A 71 15.82 -27.01 -2.00
N SER A 72 16.69 -27.77 -2.66
CA SER A 72 17.72 -28.57 -1.99
C SER A 72 18.75 -27.71 -1.25
N ARG A 73 18.85 -26.41 -1.57
CA ARG A 73 19.68 -25.44 -0.82
C ARG A 73 19.10 -25.15 0.57
N TYR A 74 17.78 -25.22 0.73
CA TYR A 74 17.07 -24.65 1.88
C TYR A 74 16.00 -25.59 2.45
N SER A 75 16.37 -26.34 3.50
CA SER A 75 15.47 -27.27 4.18
C SER A 75 14.14 -26.62 4.59
N GLU A 76 13.03 -27.33 4.36
CA GLU A 76 11.64 -26.89 4.55
C GLU A 76 11.13 -25.74 3.64
N ILE A 77 11.96 -25.20 2.74
CA ILE A 77 11.57 -24.13 1.82
C ILE A 77 11.32 -24.70 0.40
N ARG A 78 10.29 -24.18 -0.27
CA ARG A 78 10.02 -24.47 -1.68
C ARG A 78 10.15 -23.18 -2.48
N SER A 79 10.83 -23.23 -3.62
CA SER A 79 10.85 -22.11 -4.57
C SER A 79 9.67 -22.20 -5.53
N LYS A 80 8.92 -21.11 -5.66
CA LYS A 80 7.94 -20.89 -6.73
C LYS A 80 8.53 -19.90 -7.72
N PHE A 81 8.75 -20.32 -8.95
CA PHE A 81 9.19 -19.42 -10.02
C PHE A 81 8.00 -18.79 -10.73
N VAL A 82 8.19 -17.58 -11.25
CA VAL A 82 7.36 -16.94 -12.28
C VAL A 82 8.31 -16.45 -13.37
N ILE A 83 8.22 -17.04 -14.55
CA ILE A 83 8.99 -16.64 -15.74
C ILE A 83 8.04 -15.99 -16.75
N ARG A 84 8.47 -14.89 -17.37
CA ARG A 84 7.79 -14.26 -18.52
C ARG A 84 8.82 -13.77 -19.52
N GLN A 85 8.58 -13.96 -20.81
CA GLN A 85 9.45 -13.43 -21.87
C GLN A 85 8.62 -12.95 -23.06
N THR A 86 8.82 -11.70 -23.45
CA THR A 86 8.16 -11.02 -24.57
C THR A 86 9.16 -10.10 -25.29
N SER A 87 8.71 -9.36 -26.30
CA SER A 87 9.48 -8.24 -26.88
C SER A 87 9.61 -7.02 -25.96
N ARG A 88 8.86 -6.95 -24.85
CA ARG A 88 8.85 -5.81 -23.91
C ARG A 88 9.50 -6.10 -22.56
N GLU A 89 9.41 -7.34 -22.10
CA GLU A 89 9.94 -7.75 -20.79
C GLU A 89 10.55 -9.15 -20.83
N LYS A 90 11.62 -9.35 -20.05
CA LYS A 90 12.22 -10.64 -19.72
C LYS A 90 12.36 -10.73 -18.20
N VAL A 91 11.54 -11.57 -17.57
CA VAL A 91 11.34 -11.60 -16.13
C VAL A 91 11.61 -12.98 -15.55
N SER A 92 12.34 -13.03 -14.45
CA SER A 92 12.53 -14.21 -13.62
C SER A 92 12.37 -13.86 -12.14
N ILE A 93 11.30 -14.35 -11.52
CA ILE A 93 10.98 -14.07 -10.11
C ILE A 93 10.93 -15.38 -9.32
N GLU A 94 11.75 -15.49 -8.28
CA GLU A 94 11.76 -16.60 -7.34
C GLU A 94 11.07 -16.20 -6.01
N TYR A 95 9.88 -16.76 -5.76
CA TYR A 95 9.16 -16.61 -4.49
C TYR A 95 9.53 -17.73 -3.51
N PRO A 96 9.97 -17.41 -2.28
CA PRO A 96 10.12 -18.40 -1.21
C PRO A 96 8.76 -18.81 -0.65
N ILE A 97 8.50 -20.11 -0.58
CA ILE A 97 7.28 -20.69 -0.01
C ILE A 97 7.66 -21.50 1.23
N THR A 98 7.35 -20.95 2.40
CA THR A 98 7.58 -21.57 3.72
C THR A 98 6.31 -22.28 4.22
N LYS A 99 6.41 -23.01 5.34
CA LYS A 99 5.26 -23.56 6.06
C LYS A 99 4.35 -22.48 6.69
N ASN A 100 4.86 -21.26 6.92
CA ASN A 100 4.12 -20.19 7.59
C ASN A 100 3.51 -19.21 6.57
N ASN A 101 2.18 -19.17 6.51
CA ASN A 101 1.43 -18.32 5.57
C ASN A 101 1.64 -16.80 5.80
N LYS A 102 1.96 -16.36 7.02
CA LYS A 102 2.22 -14.93 7.28
C LYS A 102 3.55 -14.50 6.66
N ILE A 103 4.62 -15.28 6.87
CA ILE A 103 5.93 -15.08 6.23
C ILE A 103 5.77 -15.03 4.70
N ASN A 104 5.05 -16.00 4.13
CA ASN A 104 4.80 -16.08 2.69
C ASN A 104 4.09 -14.83 2.16
N LYS A 105 3.10 -14.30 2.89
CA LYS A 105 2.38 -13.08 2.52
C LYS A 105 3.27 -11.85 2.57
N THR A 106 4.02 -11.64 3.64
CA THR A 106 4.91 -10.47 3.80
C THR A 106 5.89 -10.37 2.64
N ILE A 107 6.57 -11.47 2.30
CA ILE A 107 7.55 -11.49 1.21
C ILE A 107 6.86 -11.34 -0.16
N ALA A 108 5.77 -12.07 -0.40
CA ALA A 108 5.06 -12.02 -1.68
C ALA A 108 4.41 -10.65 -1.96
N GLN A 109 4.00 -9.90 -0.93
CA GLN A 109 3.47 -8.53 -1.08
C GLN A 109 4.52 -7.57 -1.63
N VAL A 110 5.75 -7.64 -1.15
CA VAL A 110 6.86 -6.79 -1.63
C VAL A 110 7.28 -7.17 -3.04
N ILE A 111 7.48 -8.47 -3.30
CA ILE A 111 7.83 -8.98 -4.64
C ILE A 111 6.73 -8.63 -5.67
N THR A 112 5.46 -8.90 -5.36
CA THR A 112 4.34 -8.58 -6.28
C THR A 112 4.18 -7.09 -6.52
N ARG A 113 4.56 -6.23 -5.56
CA ARG A 113 4.56 -4.77 -5.76
C ARG A 113 5.64 -4.35 -6.75
N ALA A 114 6.86 -4.85 -6.59
CA ALA A 114 7.97 -4.57 -7.51
C ALA A 114 7.65 -5.05 -8.94
N ASP A 115 7.19 -6.30 -9.09
CA ASP A 115 6.74 -6.90 -10.37
C ASP A 115 5.66 -6.04 -11.04
N ARG A 116 4.61 -5.65 -10.29
CA ARG A 116 3.53 -4.80 -10.82
C ARG A 116 4.03 -3.44 -11.31
N ASP A 117 4.90 -2.80 -10.53
CA ASP A 117 5.38 -1.44 -10.81
C ASP A 117 6.42 -1.45 -11.97
N PHE A 118 7.19 -2.54 -12.11
CA PHE A 118 8.00 -2.85 -13.30
C PHE A 118 7.14 -3.10 -14.54
N ARG A 119 6.14 -3.99 -14.47
CA ARG A 119 5.22 -4.30 -15.59
C ARG A 119 4.45 -3.07 -16.08
N TYR A 120 4.06 -2.18 -15.18
CA TYR A 120 3.46 -0.89 -15.55
C TYR A 120 4.44 -0.05 -16.40
N THR A 121 5.73 -0.08 -16.08
CA THR A 121 6.76 0.61 -16.87
C THR A 121 6.98 -0.07 -18.23
N ALA A 122 7.18 -1.38 -18.25
CA ALA A 122 7.42 -2.16 -19.48
C ALA A 122 6.26 -2.16 -20.49
N THR A 123 5.02 -2.02 -20.02
CA THR A 123 3.84 -1.92 -20.90
C THR A 123 3.62 -0.52 -21.46
N ASN A 124 3.92 0.55 -20.71
CA ASN A 124 3.68 1.93 -21.14
C ASN A 124 4.83 2.55 -21.97
N VAL A 125 6.09 2.14 -21.76
CA VAL A 125 7.21 2.68 -22.54
C VAL A 125 7.29 1.99 -23.91
N LEU A 126 7.18 2.78 -24.98
CA LEU A 126 7.07 2.29 -26.37
C LEU A 126 8.41 2.28 -27.13
N THR A 127 9.48 2.83 -26.58
CA THR A 127 10.63 3.36 -27.34
C THR A 127 11.88 2.48 -27.40
N PHE A 128 11.90 1.31 -26.74
CA PHE A 128 13.10 0.48 -26.65
C PHE A 128 13.06 -0.73 -27.57
N ASN A 129 14.16 -0.95 -28.31
CA ASN A 129 14.34 -2.07 -29.24
C ASN A 129 14.67 -3.42 -28.56
N GLN A 130 14.87 -3.41 -27.24
CA GLN A 130 15.20 -4.56 -26.42
C GLN A 130 14.29 -4.61 -25.19
N PRO A 131 13.92 -5.81 -24.69
CA PRO A 131 13.02 -5.93 -23.56
C PRO A 131 13.66 -5.36 -22.29
N MET A 132 12.85 -4.77 -21.41
CA MET A 132 13.24 -4.50 -20.03
C MET A 132 13.49 -5.82 -19.29
N THR A 133 14.36 -5.83 -18.28
CA THR A 133 14.65 -7.05 -17.51
C THR A 133 14.27 -6.90 -16.05
N GLU A 134 13.72 -7.96 -15.46
CA GLU A 134 13.54 -8.08 -14.02
C GLU A 134 14.07 -9.43 -13.54
N THR A 135 14.86 -9.41 -12.49
CA THR A 135 15.34 -10.61 -11.79
C THR A 135 15.16 -10.42 -10.31
N ILE A 136 14.28 -11.22 -9.71
CA ILE A 136 14.05 -11.27 -8.27
C ILE A 136 14.47 -12.66 -7.78
N SER A 137 15.41 -12.71 -6.84
CA SER A 137 15.88 -13.95 -6.22
C SER A 137 15.96 -13.84 -4.71
N TYR A 138 15.93 -14.97 -4.01
CA TYR A 138 16.07 -15.01 -2.55
C TYR A 138 17.24 -15.84 -2.08
N GLN A 139 17.70 -15.56 -0.87
CA GLN A 139 18.71 -16.33 -0.15
C GLN A 139 18.29 -16.46 1.31
N ILE A 140 18.19 -17.69 1.81
CA ILE A 140 18.09 -17.92 3.25
C ILE A 140 19.49 -17.78 3.86
N THR A 141 19.64 -16.98 4.91
CA THR A 141 20.89 -16.83 5.66
C THR A 141 20.88 -17.62 6.96
N HIS A 142 19.73 -17.73 7.62
CA HIS A 142 19.55 -18.54 8.83
C HIS A 142 18.19 -19.25 8.80
N ASN A 143 18.13 -20.51 9.24
CA ASN A 143 16.89 -21.28 9.35
C ASN A 143 17.08 -22.33 10.45
N ASN A 144 16.54 -22.09 11.63
CA ASN A 144 16.58 -23.02 12.75
C ASN A 144 15.16 -23.38 13.23
N SER A 145 14.97 -23.77 14.49
CA SER A 145 13.64 -24.07 15.04
C SER A 145 12.81 -22.82 15.37
N ALA A 146 13.47 -21.72 15.75
CA ALA A 146 12.84 -20.49 16.21
C ALA A 146 12.77 -19.41 15.12
N ALA A 147 13.82 -19.21 14.34
CA ALA A 147 13.96 -18.08 13.42
C ALA A 147 14.30 -18.48 11.98
N LEU A 148 13.85 -17.63 11.04
CA LEU A 148 14.15 -17.70 9.61
C LEU A 148 14.60 -16.32 9.12
N SER A 149 15.87 -16.18 8.73
CA SER A 149 16.41 -14.96 8.12
C SER A 149 16.57 -15.13 6.61
N ILE A 150 16.06 -14.16 5.86
CA ILE A 150 15.99 -14.20 4.41
C ILE A 150 16.34 -12.85 3.80
N ILE A 151 17.12 -12.90 2.72
CA ILE A 151 17.38 -11.79 1.80
C ILE A 151 16.53 -11.99 0.55
N VAL A 152 15.92 -10.93 0.03
CA VAL A 152 15.35 -10.88 -1.32
C VAL A 152 16.04 -9.76 -2.10
N ASN A 153 16.64 -10.10 -3.23
CA ASN A 153 17.29 -9.17 -4.14
C ASN A 153 16.41 -8.93 -5.35
N ILE A 154 16.17 -7.67 -5.69
CA ILE A 154 15.37 -7.20 -6.81
C ILE A 154 16.30 -6.41 -7.73
N LYS A 155 16.48 -6.88 -8.97
CA LYS A 155 17.24 -6.19 -10.01
C LYS A 155 16.33 -5.91 -11.20
N GLN A 156 16.23 -4.66 -11.61
CA GLN A 156 15.38 -4.22 -12.71
C GLN A 156 16.19 -3.32 -13.65
N ASP A 157 16.22 -3.66 -14.94
CA ASP A 157 16.75 -2.79 -15.99
C ASP A 157 15.61 -2.35 -16.91
N ILE A 158 15.32 -1.05 -16.86
CA ILE A 158 14.28 -0.38 -17.65
C ILE A 158 14.86 0.49 -18.77
N HIS A 159 16.15 0.31 -19.09
CA HIS A 159 16.91 1.13 -20.07
C HIS A 159 16.95 2.63 -19.72
N GLY A 160 16.95 2.92 -18.41
CA GLY A 160 17.24 4.24 -17.85
C GLY A 160 18.75 4.49 -17.72
N ALA A 161 19.14 5.56 -17.02
CA ALA A 161 20.56 5.89 -16.82
C ALA A 161 21.34 4.78 -16.09
N HIS A 162 20.72 4.15 -15.09
CA HIS A 162 21.28 3.04 -14.31
C HIS A 162 20.18 1.99 -14.00
N PRO A 163 20.49 0.69 -13.93
CA PRO A 163 19.57 -0.32 -13.40
C PRO A 163 19.26 -0.12 -11.91
N VAL A 164 18.06 -0.50 -11.49
CA VAL A 164 17.66 -0.54 -10.08
C VAL A 164 18.18 -1.84 -9.46
N SER A 165 18.77 -1.75 -8.27
CA SER A 165 19.17 -2.90 -7.45
C SER A 165 18.76 -2.65 -6.00
N LEU A 166 17.68 -3.30 -5.57
CA LEU A 166 17.11 -3.17 -4.22
C LEU A 166 17.24 -4.50 -3.47
N THR A 167 17.63 -4.44 -2.20
CA THR A 167 17.76 -5.61 -1.33
C THR A 167 16.87 -5.44 -0.11
N HIS A 168 15.99 -6.39 0.14
CA HIS A 168 15.22 -6.50 1.38
C HIS A 168 15.81 -7.60 2.26
N PHE A 169 15.85 -7.36 3.57
CA PHE A 169 16.23 -8.33 4.59
C PHE A 169 15.09 -8.46 5.60
N TRP A 170 14.81 -9.69 6.03
CA TRP A 170 13.92 -9.97 7.15
C TRP A 170 14.47 -11.10 8.00
N THR A 171 14.35 -10.98 9.31
CA THR A 171 14.34 -12.12 10.24
C THR A 171 12.92 -12.29 10.74
N PHE A 172 12.37 -13.50 10.62
CA PHE A 172 11.05 -13.87 11.13
C PHE A 172 11.15 -14.81 12.31
N ASP A 173 10.25 -14.67 13.29
CA ASP A 173 9.92 -15.79 14.19
C ASP A 173 9.11 -16.83 13.38
N LYS A 174 9.60 -18.08 13.30
CA LYS A 174 8.99 -19.13 12.48
C LYS A 174 7.59 -19.52 12.95
N LYS A 175 7.30 -19.39 14.26
CA LYS A 175 6.06 -19.84 14.90
C LYS A 175 4.89 -18.90 14.61
N SER A 176 5.07 -17.60 14.83
CA SER A 176 4.08 -16.54 14.59
C SER A 176 4.11 -16.03 13.14
N GLY A 177 5.30 -15.95 12.54
CA GLY A 177 5.52 -15.26 11.27
C GLY A 177 5.58 -13.74 11.39
N GLU A 178 5.77 -13.19 12.61
CA GLU A 178 6.14 -11.78 12.79
C GLU A 178 7.58 -11.53 12.31
N VAL A 179 7.83 -10.30 11.84
CA VAL A 179 9.19 -9.80 11.61
C VAL A 179 9.79 -9.42 12.97
N ILE A 180 10.99 -9.92 13.25
CA ILE A 180 11.80 -9.51 14.41
C ILE A 180 12.52 -8.22 14.02
N SER A 181 11.94 -7.08 14.40
CA SER A 181 12.52 -5.74 14.19
C SER A 181 13.65 -5.44 15.18
N LEU A 182 14.41 -4.36 14.94
CA LEU A 182 15.42 -3.89 15.90
C LEU A 182 14.82 -3.64 17.30
N ASN A 183 13.60 -3.09 17.37
CA ASN A 183 12.89 -2.85 18.62
C ASN A 183 12.50 -4.14 19.37
N ASN A 184 12.40 -5.28 18.68
CA ASN A 184 12.21 -6.58 19.33
C ASN A 184 13.52 -7.13 19.89
N LEU A 185 14.65 -6.85 19.24
CA LEU A 185 15.99 -7.27 19.69
C LEU A 185 16.52 -6.43 20.85
N THR A 186 16.09 -5.17 20.97
CA THR A 186 16.51 -4.25 22.04
C THR A 186 15.53 -4.16 23.22
N GLU A 187 14.46 -4.96 23.24
CA GLU A 187 13.37 -4.85 24.22
C GLU A 187 12.79 -3.41 24.31
N GLN A 188 12.71 -2.72 23.16
CA GLN A 188 12.36 -1.30 23.02
C GLN A 188 13.31 -0.31 23.75
N SER A 189 14.47 -0.77 24.22
CA SER A 189 15.49 0.07 24.85
C SER A 189 16.14 1.00 23.84
N GLU A 190 15.74 2.28 23.89
CA GLU A 190 16.31 3.34 23.06
C GLU A 190 17.85 3.42 23.21
N LYS A 191 18.37 3.19 24.42
CA LYS A 191 19.81 3.13 24.69
C LYS A 191 20.49 2.06 23.82
N ALA A 192 19.97 0.83 23.86
CA ALA A 192 20.57 -0.28 23.11
C ALA A 192 20.44 -0.07 21.59
N THR A 193 19.33 0.51 21.12
CA THR A 193 19.14 0.91 19.72
C THR A 193 20.20 1.95 19.30
N ARG A 194 20.43 3.00 20.11
CA ARG A 194 21.49 4.00 19.86
C ARG A 194 22.89 3.39 19.88
N GLU A 195 23.18 2.47 20.81
CA GLU A 195 24.48 1.78 20.90
C GLU A 195 24.76 0.89 19.68
N ILE A 196 23.74 0.20 19.14
CA ILE A 196 23.84 -0.57 17.89
C ILE A 196 24.12 0.34 16.69
N VAL A 197 23.40 1.47 16.56
CA VAL A 197 23.64 2.45 15.48
C VAL A 197 25.03 3.06 15.59
N ALA A 198 25.51 3.38 16.79
CA ALA A 198 26.87 3.88 17.01
C ALA A 198 27.94 2.83 16.64
N ALA A 199 27.74 1.56 17.00
CA ALA A 199 28.64 0.48 16.61
C ALA A 199 28.70 0.29 15.07
N ALA A 200 27.57 0.37 14.38
CA ALA A 200 27.50 0.32 12.92
C ALA A 200 28.23 1.50 12.26
N ARG A 201 27.99 2.73 12.74
CA ARG A 201 28.70 3.94 12.27
C ARG A 201 30.22 3.81 12.46
N ASN A 202 30.67 3.35 13.62
CA ASN A 202 32.10 3.15 13.89
C ASN A 202 32.73 2.09 12.97
N ASN A 203 32.06 0.96 12.74
CA ASN A 203 32.56 -0.09 11.85
C ASN A 203 32.67 0.38 10.38
N ILE A 204 31.71 1.19 9.92
CA ILE A 204 31.71 1.75 8.57
C ILE A 204 32.79 2.84 8.43
N ASN A 205 32.99 3.70 9.44
CA ASN A 205 34.10 4.67 9.46
C ASN A 205 35.47 3.99 9.33
N GLU A 206 35.73 2.91 10.08
CA GLU A 206 36.98 2.15 9.92
C GLU A 206 37.08 1.47 8.55
N THR A 207 35.97 1.00 7.98
CA THR A 207 35.94 0.44 6.63
C THR A 207 36.25 1.48 5.55
N ILE A 208 35.74 2.71 5.68
CA ILE A 208 36.04 3.84 4.77
C ILE A 208 37.53 4.19 4.82
N LYS A 209 38.10 4.33 6.03
CA LYS A 209 39.54 4.57 6.24
C LYS A 209 40.41 3.47 5.61
N GLN A 210 40.10 2.21 5.87
CA GLN A 210 40.83 1.05 5.32
C GLN A 210 40.78 1.00 3.79
N ARG A 211 39.68 1.45 3.18
CA ARG A 211 39.49 1.47 1.72
C ARG A 211 39.95 2.77 1.05
N GLN A 212 40.47 3.74 1.82
CA GLN A 212 40.86 5.07 1.34
C GLN A 212 39.73 5.78 0.54
N GLN A 213 38.48 5.54 0.94
CA GLN A 213 37.32 6.19 0.34
C GLN A 213 37.11 7.60 0.91
N ALA A 214 36.39 8.45 0.17
CA ALA A 214 36.03 9.78 0.65
C ALA A 214 35.22 9.69 1.96
N GLU A 215 35.46 10.63 2.86
CA GLU A 215 34.74 10.73 4.13
C GLU A 215 33.26 11.05 3.88
N LEU A 216 32.37 10.43 4.66
CA LEU A 216 30.93 10.41 4.44
C LEU A 216 30.21 10.69 5.76
N ASP A 217 29.21 11.57 5.77
CA ASP A 217 28.42 11.81 6.97
C ASP A 217 27.47 10.62 7.25
N LEU A 218 27.90 9.75 8.17
CA LEU A 218 27.12 8.60 8.61
C LEU A 218 25.94 8.97 9.52
N ASN A 219 25.80 10.23 9.93
CA ASN A 219 24.63 10.71 10.67
C ASN A 219 23.44 10.91 9.73
N GLU A 220 23.67 11.46 8.54
CA GLU A 220 22.66 11.56 7.48
C GLU A 220 22.44 10.21 6.77
N THR A 221 23.52 9.43 6.59
CA THR A 221 23.45 8.15 5.83
C THR A 221 22.87 6.98 6.63
N ILE A 222 23.03 6.96 7.97
CA ILE A 222 22.63 5.82 8.81
C ILE A 222 21.61 6.27 9.87
N THR A 223 20.33 6.17 9.54
CA THR A 223 19.20 6.44 10.43
C THR A 223 18.71 5.16 11.14
N GLN A 224 17.86 5.35 12.16
CA GLN A 224 17.08 4.26 12.76
C GLN A 224 15.89 3.90 11.85
N GLU A 225 15.40 2.65 11.90
CA GLU A 225 14.10 2.27 11.31
C GLU A 225 12.97 3.10 11.94
N THR A 226 12.07 3.62 11.09
CA THR A 226 10.94 4.52 11.43
C THR A 226 9.59 3.82 11.43
#